data_AF-A0A7S1WYY1-F1
#
_entry.id   AF-A0A7S1WYY1-F1
#
_cell.length_a   1.000
_cell.length_b   1.000
_cell.length_c   1.000
_cell.angle_alpha   90.00
_cell.angle_beta   90.00
_cell.angle_gamma   90.00
#
_symmetry.space_group_name_H-M   'P 1'
#
loop_
_entity.id
_entity.type
_entity.pdbx_description
1 polymer ?
#
loop_
_entity_poly.entity_id
_entity_poly.type
_entity_poly.pdbx_seq_one_letter_code
_entity_poly.pdbx_strand_id
1 'polypeptide(L)'
;RDFKAGQPPRQLQSILASVRSLSTNEVLRKRLVSAGAARWLVQVLVMEGNPREGLRTRDLALAADCLRRCAYSHDLRPALVSAGAEAALEAAVTRGRNEGGESGSQLDNAAKTAICALRGELDVEDVSRAFVRSSSIAAARDKCATGEATTAADDRESETLSHLPHFNAFVSHKRSDAQDFARSLHTILVSNGFSCFLDMDNLEELSDLELIVAGVDVLIFVLTDNIFDSYWCVRELAAAIVAKVPVVLITKEGARWRSQADGGTTVPFPPETLIAELEPAACRKAFATKALSHNNEYFSSFVAKLLDKVAQAVEGVATSFPPQDGVSSGQRAAVVKRQRLLK
;
A
#
# COMPACT_ATOMS: atom_id res chain seq x y z
N ARG A 1 -16.22 -25.02 -7.08
CA ARG A 1 -15.61 -26.30 -7.51
C ARG A 1 -14.61 -26.68 -6.42
N ASP A 2 -14.72 -27.87 -5.87
CA ASP A 2 -13.83 -28.31 -4.79
C ASP A 2 -12.40 -28.49 -5.31
N PHE A 3 -11.41 -28.03 -4.53
CA PHE A 3 -9.99 -28.22 -4.84
C PHE A 3 -9.61 -29.69 -4.58
N LYS A 4 -9.68 -30.53 -5.60
CA LYS A 4 -9.23 -31.94 -5.52
C LYS A 4 -7.76 -32.05 -5.91
N ALA A 5 -7.01 -32.82 -5.12
CA ALA A 5 -5.61 -33.15 -5.41
C ALA A 5 -5.49 -33.87 -6.78
N GLY A 6 -4.48 -33.52 -7.58
CA GLY A 6 -4.13 -34.22 -8.82
C GLY A 6 -4.78 -33.75 -10.12
N GLN A 7 -5.33 -32.52 -10.19
CA GLN A 7 -5.85 -31.99 -11.47
C GLN A 7 -4.74 -31.58 -12.45
N PRO A 8 -4.91 -31.83 -13.77
CA PRO A 8 -3.85 -31.65 -14.76
C PRO A 8 -3.44 -30.18 -15.00
N PRO A 9 -2.21 -29.93 -15.48
CA PRO A 9 -1.58 -28.59 -15.54
C PRO A 9 -2.33 -27.55 -16.39
N ARG A 10 -3.11 -27.97 -17.40
CA ARG A 10 -3.84 -27.03 -18.28
C ARG A 10 -4.91 -26.22 -17.54
N GLN A 11 -5.43 -26.73 -16.42
CA GLN A 11 -6.39 -25.98 -15.59
C GLN A 11 -5.70 -25.24 -14.44
N LEU A 12 -4.46 -25.60 -14.07
CA LEU A 12 -3.74 -25.02 -12.95
C LEU A 12 -3.59 -23.50 -13.05
N GLN A 13 -3.12 -22.99 -14.19
CA GLN A 13 -2.94 -21.54 -14.40
C GLN A 13 -4.29 -20.78 -14.36
N SER A 14 -5.34 -21.36 -14.94
CA SER A 14 -6.69 -20.78 -14.90
C SER A 14 -7.25 -20.76 -13.48
N ILE A 15 -7.00 -21.82 -12.70
CA ILE A 15 -7.40 -21.91 -11.30
C ILE A 15 -6.59 -20.92 -10.46
N LEU A 16 -5.26 -20.85 -10.60
CA LEU A 16 -4.41 -19.88 -9.90
C LEU A 16 -4.84 -18.44 -10.22
N ALA A 17 -5.12 -18.12 -11.48
CA ALA A 17 -5.63 -16.81 -11.86
C ALA A 17 -7.00 -16.52 -11.23
N SER A 18 -7.89 -17.52 -11.18
CA SER A 18 -9.20 -17.40 -10.53
C SER A 18 -9.08 -17.21 -9.03
N VAL A 19 -8.23 -17.98 -8.35
CA VAL A 19 -7.95 -17.84 -6.92
C VAL A 19 -7.32 -16.47 -6.63
N ARG A 20 -6.35 -16.03 -7.44
CA ARG A 20 -5.75 -14.71 -7.33
C ARG A 20 -6.81 -13.60 -7.47
N SER A 21 -7.70 -13.72 -8.45
CA SER A 21 -8.80 -12.77 -8.67
C SER A 21 -9.78 -12.77 -7.50
N LEU A 22 -10.23 -13.93 -7.04
CA LEU A 22 -11.23 -14.06 -5.97
C LEU A 22 -10.66 -13.70 -4.59
N SER A 23 -9.36 -13.91 -4.36
CA SER A 23 -8.70 -13.58 -3.08
C SER A 23 -8.48 -12.08 -2.86
N THR A 24 -8.89 -11.23 -3.80
CA THR A 24 -8.97 -9.77 -3.64
C THR A 24 -10.01 -9.39 -2.59
N ASN A 25 -11.19 -9.99 -2.67
CA ASN A 25 -12.32 -9.70 -1.80
C ASN A 25 -12.27 -10.53 -0.50
N GLU A 26 -12.45 -9.88 0.65
CA GLU A 26 -12.36 -10.55 1.96
C GLU A 26 -13.38 -11.69 2.14
N VAL A 27 -14.63 -11.49 1.74
CA VAL A 27 -15.69 -12.51 1.86
C VAL A 27 -15.36 -13.71 0.98
N LEU A 28 -14.84 -13.45 -0.22
CA LEU A 28 -14.44 -14.51 -1.15
C LEU A 28 -13.17 -15.23 -0.68
N ARG A 29 -12.21 -14.54 -0.03
CA ARG A 29 -11.07 -15.18 0.64
C ARG A 29 -11.51 -16.21 1.67
N LYS A 30 -12.44 -15.83 2.55
CA LYS A 30 -13.00 -16.73 3.57
C LYS A 30 -13.61 -17.97 2.91
N ARG A 31 -14.44 -17.77 1.87
CA ARG A 31 -15.03 -18.88 1.09
C ARG A 31 -14.00 -19.77 0.40
N LEU A 32 -12.95 -19.19 -0.18
CA LEU A 32 -11.86 -19.94 -0.83
C LEU A 32 -11.13 -20.84 0.16
N VAL A 33 -10.74 -20.30 1.32
CA VAL A 33 -10.04 -21.06 2.36
C VAL A 33 -10.94 -22.17 2.90
N SER A 34 -12.22 -21.88 3.18
CA SER A 34 -13.20 -22.91 3.57
C SER A 34 -13.41 -23.99 2.51
N ALA A 35 -13.28 -23.66 1.22
CA ALA A 35 -13.37 -24.62 0.12
C ALA A 35 -12.08 -25.47 -0.07
N GLY A 36 -11.04 -25.24 0.73
CA GLY A 36 -9.79 -26.00 0.69
C GLY A 36 -8.67 -25.35 -0.12
N ALA A 37 -8.80 -24.08 -0.53
CA ALA A 37 -7.77 -23.39 -1.31
C ALA A 37 -6.39 -23.38 -0.61
N ALA A 38 -6.36 -23.29 0.73
CA ALA A 38 -5.13 -23.28 1.51
C ALA A 38 -4.26 -24.53 1.25
N ARG A 39 -4.83 -25.72 1.46
CA ARG A 39 -4.12 -27.00 1.23
C ARG A 39 -3.71 -27.17 -0.22
N TRP A 40 -4.57 -26.74 -1.15
CA TRP A 40 -4.28 -26.84 -2.57
C TRP A 40 -3.11 -25.94 -2.99
N LEU A 41 -3.08 -24.68 -2.52
CA LEU A 41 -1.98 -23.76 -2.80
C LEU A 41 -0.66 -24.26 -2.19
N VAL A 42 -0.70 -24.83 -0.98
CA VAL A 42 0.48 -25.48 -0.37
C VAL A 42 0.95 -26.66 -1.21
N GLN A 43 0.04 -27.50 -1.70
CA GLN A 43 0.38 -28.60 -2.59
C GLN A 43 1.06 -28.09 -3.87
N VAL A 44 0.57 -26.99 -4.46
CA VAL A 44 1.21 -26.37 -5.64
C VAL A 44 2.66 -25.95 -5.35
N LEU A 45 2.93 -25.39 -4.17
CA LEU A 45 4.29 -24.97 -3.78
C LEU A 45 5.25 -26.14 -3.53
N VAL A 46 4.74 -27.24 -2.97
CA VAL A 46 5.54 -28.42 -2.59
C VAL A 46 5.68 -29.42 -3.75
N MET A 47 4.81 -29.36 -4.76
CA MET A 47 4.93 -30.22 -5.93
C MET A 47 6.27 -30.02 -6.64
N GLU A 48 7.11 -31.05 -6.59
CA GLU A 48 8.28 -31.15 -7.45
C GLU A 48 7.79 -31.29 -8.89
N GLY A 49 7.91 -30.21 -9.66
CA GLY A 49 7.48 -30.19 -11.05
C GLY A 49 8.24 -31.24 -11.84
N ASN A 50 7.54 -32.23 -12.38
CA ASN A 50 8.09 -33.09 -13.42
C ASN A 50 8.40 -32.20 -14.65
N PRO A 51 9.61 -32.25 -15.23
CA PRO A 51 9.97 -31.44 -16.41
C PRO A 51 9.01 -31.62 -17.60
N ARG A 52 8.26 -32.73 -17.62
CA ARG A 52 7.21 -33.01 -18.61
C ARG A 52 5.82 -32.46 -18.26
N GLU A 53 5.60 -32.01 -17.02
CA GLU A 53 4.28 -31.58 -16.48
C GLU A 53 4.17 -30.08 -16.12
N GLY A 54 5.21 -29.27 -16.36
CA GLY A 54 5.03 -27.85 -16.71
C GLY A 54 4.64 -26.86 -15.61
N LEU A 55 4.97 -27.10 -14.33
CA LEU A 55 4.95 -26.05 -13.31
C LEU A 55 6.19 -25.16 -13.45
N ARG A 56 5.98 -23.92 -13.91
CA ARG A 56 7.05 -22.93 -13.99
C ARG A 56 7.18 -22.21 -12.66
N THR A 57 8.34 -21.64 -12.41
CA THR A 57 8.64 -20.83 -11.21
C THR A 57 7.69 -19.66 -11.05
N ARG A 58 7.21 -19.10 -12.16
CA ARG A 58 6.16 -18.08 -12.17
C ARG A 58 4.82 -18.59 -11.60
N ASP A 59 4.47 -19.86 -11.83
CA ASP A 59 3.24 -20.46 -11.30
C ASP A 59 3.35 -20.64 -9.77
N LEU A 60 4.55 -20.98 -9.27
CA LEU A 60 4.84 -21.03 -7.83
C LEU A 60 4.77 -19.63 -7.19
N ALA A 61 5.30 -18.62 -7.88
CA ALA A 61 5.23 -17.24 -7.40
C ALA A 61 3.76 -16.76 -7.29
N LEU A 62 2.91 -17.14 -8.25
CA LEU A 62 1.47 -16.89 -8.19
C LEU A 62 0.78 -17.63 -7.04
N ALA A 63 1.17 -18.87 -6.74
CA ALA A 63 0.63 -19.62 -5.62
C ALA A 63 1.00 -18.98 -4.27
N ALA A 64 2.27 -18.57 -4.11
CA ALA A 64 2.73 -17.79 -2.96
C ALA A 64 1.95 -16.47 -2.82
N ASP A 65 1.69 -15.77 -3.94
CA ASP A 65 0.88 -14.54 -3.94
C ASP A 65 -0.56 -14.78 -3.47
N CYS A 66 -1.17 -15.90 -3.87
CA CYS A 66 -2.51 -16.27 -3.41
C CYS A 66 -2.54 -16.56 -1.91
N LEU A 67 -1.54 -17.29 -1.38
CA LEU A 67 -1.41 -17.53 0.06
C LEU A 67 -1.23 -16.22 0.84
N ARG A 68 -0.37 -15.31 0.34
CA ARG A 68 -0.18 -13.97 0.89
C ARG A 68 -1.51 -13.22 1.01
N ARG A 69 -2.32 -13.21 -0.06
CA ARG A 69 -3.63 -12.52 -0.07
C ARG A 69 -4.57 -13.11 0.98
N CYS A 70 -4.61 -14.43 1.11
CA CYS A 70 -5.39 -15.10 2.15
C CYS A 70 -4.90 -14.72 3.57
N ALA A 71 -3.59 -14.62 3.77
CA ALA A 71 -2.96 -14.31 5.06
C ALA A 71 -3.19 -12.88 5.55
N TYR A 72 -3.69 -11.97 4.70
CA TYR A 72 -4.14 -10.65 5.12
C TYR A 72 -5.36 -10.66 6.05
N SER A 73 -6.12 -11.75 6.07
CA SER A 73 -7.17 -11.92 7.07
C SER A 73 -6.58 -12.67 8.26
N HIS A 74 -6.48 -12.00 9.41
CA HIS A 74 -5.96 -12.61 10.63
C HIS A 74 -6.73 -13.90 11.00
N ASP A 75 -8.06 -13.92 10.80
CA ASP A 75 -8.95 -15.08 10.97
C ASP A 75 -8.50 -16.32 10.17
N LEU A 76 -7.87 -16.12 9.02
CA LEU A 76 -7.52 -17.19 8.09
C LEU A 76 -6.11 -17.76 8.32
N ARG A 77 -5.24 -17.06 9.05
CA ARG A 77 -3.86 -17.49 9.31
C ARG A 77 -3.77 -18.85 9.99
N PRO A 78 -4.55 -19.16 11.04
CA PRO A 78 -4.47 -20.49 11.66
C PRO A 78 -4.77 -21.62 10.68
N ALA A 79 -5.72 -21.41 9.76
CA ALA A 79 -6.05 -22.39 8.72
C ALA A 79 -4.94 -22.55 7.67
N LEU A 80 -4.27 -21.46 7.30
CA LEU A 80 -3.12 -21.47 6.38
C LEU A 80 -1.90 -22.17 7.02
N VAL A 81 -1.59 -21.85 8.28
CA VAL A 81 -0.52 -22.50 9.06
C VAL A 81 -0.80 -23.99 9.20
N SER A 82 -2.03 -24.37 9.58
CA SER A 82 -2.45 -25.77 9.70
C SER A 82 -2.41 -26.54 8.36
N ALA A 83 -2.47 -25.83 7.23
CA ALA A 83 -2.31 -26.42 5.91
C ALA A 83 -0.84 -26.64 5.50
N GLY A 84 0.13 -26.19 6.31
CA GLY A 84 1.56 -26.29 6.02
C GLY A 84 2.14 -25.13 5.20
N ALA A 85 1.48 -23.97 5.19
CA ALA A 85 1.90 -22.84 4.36
C ALA A 85 3.31 -22.32 4.69
N GLU A 86 3.69 -22.27 5.97
CA GLU A 86 4.98 -21.70 6.38
C GLU A 86 6.16 -22.49 5.80
N ALA A 87 6.22 -23.80 6.06
CA ALA A 87 7.28 -24.67 5.54
C ALA A 87 7.33 -24.69 4.01
N ALA A 88 6.17 -24.65 3.33
CA ALA A 88 6.11 -24.62 1.87
C ALA A 88 6.64 -23.30 1.29
N LEU A 89 6.38 -22.17 1.95
CA LEU A 89 6.89 -20.87 1.54
C LEU A 89 8.39 -20.76 1.80
N GLU A 90 8.92 -21.29 2.91
CA GLU A 90 10.36 -21.32 3.18
C GLU A 90 11.14 -22.14 2.13
N ALA A 91 10.57 -23.28 1.72
CA ALA A 91 11.10 -24.06 0.61
C ALA A 91 11.07 -23.28 -0.72
N ALA A 92 9.99 -22.53 -0.98
CA ALA A 92 9.85 -21.68 -2.17
C ALA A 92 10.87 -20.52 -2.19
N VAL A 93 11.17 -19.90 -1.04
CA VAL A 93 12.26 -18.91 -0.89
C VAL A 93 13.59 -19.51 -1.31
N THR A 94 13.93 -20.68 -0.76
CA THR A 94 15.18 -21.38 -1.08
C THR A 94 15.28 -21.72 -2.56
N ARG A 95 14.17 -22.19 -3.16
CA ARG A 95 14.08 -22.49 -4.59
C ARG A 95 14.29 -21.25 -5.46
N GLY A 96 13.62 -20.14 -5.13
CA GLY A 96 13.75 -18.88 -5.87
C GLY A 96 15.18 -18.35 -5.88
N ARG A 97 15.89 -18.44 -4.74
CA ARG A 97 17.31 -18.07 -4.64
C ARG A 97 18.23 -18.97 -5.47
N ASN A 98 17.97 -20.28 -5.49
CA ASN A 98 18.79 -21.23 -6.24
C ASN A 98 18.61 -21.12 -7.75
N GLU A 99 17.39 -20.82 -8.22
CA GLU A 99 17.11 -20.63 -9.65
C GLU A 99 17.73 -19.34 -10.19
N GLY A 100 17.71 -18.27 -9.39
CA GLY A 100 18.18 -16.96 -9.81
C GLY A 100 17.38 -16.36 -10.96
N GLY A 101 17.93 -15.32 -11.58
CA GLY A 101 17.25 -14.58 -12.65
C GLY A 101 15.95 -13.90 -12.21
N GLU A 102 15.15 -13.45 -13.18
CA GLU A 102 13.92 -12.71 -12.90
C GLU A 102 12.85 -13.59 -12.27
N SER A 103 12.62 -14.80 -12.80
CA SER A 103 11.60 -15.72 -12.29
C SER A 103 11.92 -16.21 -10.86
N GLY A 104 13.19 -16.51 -10.57
CA GLY A 104 13.62 -16.88 -9.22
C GLY A 104 13.46 -15.74 -8.22
N SER A 105 13.82 -14.51 -8.61
CA SER A 105 13.63 -13.31 -7.78
C SER A 105 12.14 -13.03 -7.50
N GLN A 106 11.26 -13.23 -8.48
CA GLN A 106 9.81 -13.10 -8.30
C GLN A 106 9.28 -14.11 -7.27
N LEU A 107 9.74 -15.38 -7.34
CA LEU A 107 9.35 -16.40 -6.38
C LEU A 107 9.88 -16.11 -4.97
N ASP A 108 11.16 -15.78 -4.83
CA ASP A 108 11.78 -15.44 -3.54
C ASP A 108 11.05 -14.28 -2.86
N ASN A 109 10.77 -13.21 -3.60
CA ASN A 109 10.03 -12.07 -3.08
C ASN A 109 8.58 -12.42 -2.73
N ALA A 110 7.85 -13.13 -3.61
CA ALA A 110 6.47 -13.52 -3.34
C ALA A 110 6.36 -14.39 -2.08
N ALA A 111 7.29 -15.35 -1.91
CA ALA A 111 7.30 -16.27 -0.79
C ALA A 111 7.68 -15.60 0.53
N LYS A 112 8.76 -14.78 0.56
CA LYS A 112 9.13 -13.97 1.74
C LYS A 112 7.97 -13.12 2.21
N THR A 113 7.33 -12.44 1.26
CA THR A 113 6.22 -11.55 1.56
C THR A 113 5.00 -12.31 2.10
N ALA A 114 4.72 -13.50 1.57
CA ALA A 114 3.66 -14.36 2.08
C ALA A 114 3.95 -14.83 3.52
N ILE A 115 5.22 -15.09 3.88
CA ILE A 115 5.63 -15.41 5.25
C ILE A 115 5.38 -14.23 6.19
N CYS A 116 5.81 -13.02 5.81
CA CYS A 116 5.54 -11.81 6.59
C CYS A 116 4.02 -11.60 6.81
N ALA A 117 3.20 -11.82 5.77
CA ALA A 117 1.74 -11.76 5.89
C ALA A 117 1.18 -12.81 6.88
N LEU A 118 1.71 -14.03 6.82
CA LEU A 118 1.30 -15.16 7.67
C LEU A 118 1.62 -14.89 9.15
N ARG A 119 2.76 -14.24 9.40
CA ARG A 119 3.23 -13.86 10.74
C ARG A 119 2.58 -12.60 11.29
N GLY A 120 1.82 -11.88 10.47
CA GLY A 120 1.22 -10.59 10.85
C GLY A 120 2.21 -9.42 10.82
N GLU A 121 3.42 -9.61 10.30
CA GLU A 121 4.43 -8.54 10.15
C GLU A 121 4.01 -7.47 9.13
N LEU A 122 3.08 -7.81 8.24
CA LEU A 122 2.46 -6.87 7.30
C LEU A 122 1.13 -6.32 7.79
N ASP A 123 0.72 -6.68 9.00
CA ASP A 123 -0.40 -5.99 9.63
C ASP A 123 0.02 -4.54 9.81
N VAL A 124 -0.81 -3.65 9.29
CA VAL A 124 -0.72 -2.24 9.63
C VAL A 124 -0.90 -2.21 11.15
N GLU A 125 0.19 -1.99 11.88
CA GLU A 125 0.23 -2.11 13.34
C GLU A 125 -0.96 -1.36 13.98
N ASP A 126 -1.44 -1.91 15.09
CA ASP A 126 -2.50 -1.38 15.95
C ASP A 126 -2.26 0.08 16.43
N VAL A 127 -1.10 0.66 16.10
CA VAL A 127 -0.76 2.09 16.24
C VAL A 127 -1.84 2.96 15.60
N SER A 128 -2.36 2.61 14.43
CA SER A 128 -3.44 3.37 13.79
C SER A 128 -4.76 3.29 14.58
N ARG A 129 -5.04 2.16 15.23
CA ARG A 129 -6.32 1.92 15.96
C ARG A 129 -6.28 2.47 17.38
N ALA A 130 -5.15 2.38 18.07
CA ALA A 130 -4.91 2.98 19.38
C ALA A 130 -4.84 4.51 19.30
N PHE A 131 -4.26 5.04 18.21
CA PHE A 131 -4.19 6.47 17.95
C PHE A 131 -5.56 7.08 17.64
N VAL A 132 -6.38 6.45 16.80
CA VAL A 132 -7.72 6.96 16.44
C VAL A 132 -8.68 6.98 17.62
N ARG A 133 -8.49 6.10 18.62
CA ARG A 133 -9.22 6.20 19.90
C ARG A 133 -8.75 7.34 20.80
N SER A 134 -7.57 7.90 20.56
CA SER A 134 -6.93 8.89 21.44
C SER A 134 -6.93 10.30 20.84
N SER A 135 -7.09 10.44 19.52
CA SER A 135 -6.99 11.72 18.82
C SER A 135 -8.31 12.49 18.81
N SER A 136 -8.73 12.95 19.99
CA SER A 136 -9.68 14.07 20.10
C SER A 136 -8.96 15.41 19.88
N ILE A 137 -8.21 15.55 18.79
CA ILE A 137 -7.60 16.83 18.38
C ILE A 137 -8.68 17.82 17.89
N ALA A 138 -9.91 17.33 17.66
CA ALA A 138 -11.10 18.18 17.52
C ALA A 138 -11.23 19.24 18.64
N ALA A 139 -10.74 18.97 19.85
CA ALA A 139 -10.74 19.93 20.96
C ALA A 139 -9.74 21.10 20.80
N ALA A 140 -8.70 20.95 19.97
CA ALA A 140 -7.76 22.03 19.67
C ALA A 140 -8.30 22.99 18.61
N ARG A 141 -9.05 22.48 17.62
CA ARG A 141 -9.66 23.30 16.55
C ARG A 141 -10.76 24.25 17.07
N ASP A 142 -11.53 23.85 18.06
CA ASP A 142 -12.69 24.64 18.54
C ASP A 142 -12.30 25.80 19.47
N LYS A 143 -11.06 25.83 19.99
CA LYS A 143 -10.58 26.88 20.91
C LYS A 143 -9.82 28.03 20.25
N CYS A 144 -9.41 27.88 18.98
CA CYS A 144 -8.81 28.98 18.21
C CYS A 144 -9.85 30.01 17.70
N ALA A 145 -11.15 29.75 17.87
CA ALA A 145 -12.20 30.72 17.57
C ALA A 145 -12.34 31.83 18.64
N THR A 146 -11.73 31.66 19.82
CA THR A 146 -11.64 32.68 20.87
C THR A 146 -10.23 33.22 20.92
N GLY A 147 -9.98 34.33 20.22
CA GLY A 147 -8.65 34.90 19.96
C GLY A 147 -7.87 35.39 21.18
N GLU A 148 -7.40 34.48 22.04
CA GLU A 148 -6.38 34.76 23.05
C GLU A 148 -5.05 34.16 22.61
N ALA A 149 -4.23 34.98 21.94
CA ALA A 149 -2.85 34.67 21.65
C ALA A 149 -2.05 34.64 22.96
N THR A 150 -1.67 33.44 23.41
CA THR A 150 -0.68 33.25 24.48
C THR A 150 0.33 32.20 24.05
N THR A 151 1.61 32.44 24.35
CA THR A 151 2.76 31.57 24.03
C THR A 151 2.62 30.14 24.56
N ALA A 152 1.76 29.90 25.56
CA ALA A 152 1.45 28.59 26.09
C ALA A 152 0.53 27.73 25.19
N ALA A 153 -0.19 28.33 24.23
CA ALA A 153 -0.99 27.61 23.25
C ALA A 153 -0.12 26.98 22.17
N ASP A 154 0.88 27.72 21.67
CA ASP A 154 1.86 27.25 20.68
C ASP A 154 2.68 26.07 21.21
N ASP A 155 3.10 26.12 22.49
CA ASP A 155 3.85 25.03 23.14
C ASP A 155 3.02 23.75 23.26
N ARG A 156 1.74 23.86 23.65
CA ARG A 156 0.83 22.70 23.78
C ARG A 156 0.45 22.10 22.43
N GLU A 157 0.26 22.93 21.41
CA GLU A 157 -0.03 22.48 20.06
C GLU A 157 1.20 21.75 19.48
N SER A 158 2.41 22.31 19.66
CA SER A 158 3.64 21.66 19.22
C SER A 158 3.90 20.34 19.95
N GLU A 159 3.59 20.27 21.25
CA GLU A 159 3.69 19.03 22.03
C GLU A 159 2.70 17.98 21.49
N THR A 160 1.45 18.36 21.23
CA THR A 160 0.43 17.47 20.65
C THR A 160 0.84 16.94 19.27
N LEU A 161 1.37 17.81 18.39
CA LEU A 161 1.83 17.42 17.05
C LEU A 161 3.06 16.50 17.08
N SER A 162 3.86 16.56 18.14
CA SER A 162 5.03 15.70 18.33
C SER A 162 4.66 14.26 18.73
N HIS A 163 3.51 14.08 19.38
CA HIS A 163 2.99 12.75 19.74
C HIS A 163 2.38 11.98 18.56
N LEU A 164 2.09 12.68 17.46
CA LEU A 164 1.56 12.05 16.25
C LEU A 164 2.63 11.20 15.54
N PRO A 165 2.33 9.93 15.17
CA PRO A 165 3.30 9.03 14.59
C PRO A 165 3.84 9.55 13.25
N HIS A 166 5.09 9.23 12.95
CA HIS A 166 5.73 9.55 11.69
C HIS A 166 5.87 8.27 10.85
N PHE A 167 5.61 8.38 9.54
CA PHE A 167 5.79 7.29 8.57
C PHE A 167 6.62 7.77 7.39
N ASN A 168 7.40 6.87 6.77
CA ASN A 168 8.11 7.22 5.55
C ASN A 168 7.14 7.46 4.40
N ALA A 169 6.15 6.57 4.21
CA ALA A 169 5.21 6.66 3.12
C ALA A 169 3.75 6.66 3.59
N PHE A 170 2.89 7.35 2.83
CA PHE A 170 1.43 7.20 2.91
C PHE A 170 0.90 6.71 1.56
N VAL A 171 0.08 5.66 1.53
CA VAL A 171 -0.53 5.18 0.28
C VAL A 171 -2.00 5.61 0.19
N SER A 172 -2.23 6.68 -0.55
CA SER A 172 -3.57 7.20 -0.88
C SER A 172 -4.16 6.46 -2.07
N HIS A 173 -5.38 5.96 -1.91
CA HIS A 173 -6.07 5.19 -2.93
C HIS A 173 -7.59 5.26 -2.77
N LYS A 174 -8.32 5.19 -3.89
CA LYS A 174 -9.76 4.93 -3.83
C LYS A 174 -10.01 3.47 -3.50
N ARG A 175 -10.59 3.22 -2.32
CA ARG A 175 -10.84 1.87 -1.78
C ARG A 175 -11.56 0.95 -2.78
N SER A 176 -12.64 1.42 -3.39
CA SER A 176 -13.43 0.63 -4.34
C SER A 176 -12.63 0.18 -5.58
N ASP A 177 -11.53 0.86 -5.90
CA ASP A 177 -10.83 0.71 -7.18
C ASP A 177 -9.46 0.03 -7.04
N ALA A 178 -8.80 0.21 -5.89
CA ALA A 178 -7.38 -0.09 -5.73
C ALA A 178 -6.97 -0.70 -4.39
N GLN A 179 -7.89 -1.14 -3.52
CA GLN A 179 -7.56 -1.63 -2.17
C GLN A 179 -6.42 -2.67 -2.14
N ASP A 180 -6.47 -3.71 -2.99
CA ASP A 180 -5.41 -4.73 -2.99
C ASP A 180 -4.10 -4.27 -3.62
N PHE A 181 -4.20 -3.33 -4.56
CA PHE A 181 -3.00 -2.73 -5.14
C PHE A 181 -2.30 -1.87 -4.09
N ALA A 182 -3.02 -1.03 -3.37
CA ALA A 182 -2.51 -0.24 -2.25
C ALA A 182 -1.92 -1.12 -1.14
N ARG A 183 -2.58 -2.23 -0.79
CA ARG A 183 -2.05 -3.22 0.15
C ARG A 183 -0.76 -3.87 -0.36
N SER A 184 -0.66 -4.13 -1.66
CA SER A 184 0.57 -4.65 -2.27
C SER A 184 1.69 -3.62 -2.25
N LEU A 185 1.41 -2.34 -2.47
CA LEU A 185 2.40 -1.25 -2.33
C LEU A 185 2.89 -1.12 -0.88
N HIS A 186 1.96 -1.08 0.09
CA HIS A 186 2.30 -1.08 1.52
C HIS A 186 3.25 -2.23 1.86
N THR A 187 2.91 -3.43 1.38
CA THR A 187 3.70 -4.63 1.59
C THR A 187 5.10 -4.53 0.97
N ILE A 188 5.21 -4.02 -0.26
CA ILE A 188 6.51 -3.77 -0.89
C ILE A 188 7.36 -2.83 -0.03
N LEU A 189 6.76 -1.76 0.50
CA LEU A 189 7.48 -0.74 1.29
C LEU A 189 7.97 -1.31 2.62
N VAL A 190 7.08 -1.96 3.37
CA VAL A 190 7.41 -2.57 4.68
C VAL A 190 8.46 -3.67 4.55
N SER A 191 8.31 -4.56 3.56
CA SER A 191 9.30 -5.62 3.30
C SER A 191 10.68 -5.07 2.88
N ASN A 192 10.78 -3.79 2.49
CA ASN A 192 12.03 -3.10 2.17
C ASN A 192 12.47 -2.11 3.27
N GLY A 193 11.90 -2.21 4.48
CA GLY A 193 12.34 -1.46 5.66
C GLY A 193 11.75 -0.05 5.79
N PHE A 194 10.77 0.33 4.97
CA PHE A 194 10.07 1.60 5.10
C PHE A 194 8.81 1.47 5.95
N SER A 195 8.58 2.41 6.86
CA SER A 195 7.29 2.52 7.52
C SER A 195 6.25 3.11 6.56
N CYS A 196 5.08 2.50 6.48
CA CYS A 196 4.05 2.90 5.53
C CYS A 196 2.69 2.98 6.23
N PHE A 197 2.02 4.12 6.10
CA PHE A 197 0.62 4.23 6.48
C PHE A 197 -0.27 3.81 5.31
N LEU A 198 -1.26 2.96 5.59
CA LEU A 198 -2.31 2.56 4.66
C LEU A 198 -3.65 2.81 5.32
N ASP A 199 -4.50 3.61 4.67
CA ASP A 199 -5.87 3.81 5.13
C ASP A 199 -6.64 2.48 5.09
N MET A 200 -7.12 2.03 6.25
CA MET A 200 -7.74 0.71 6.47
C MET A 200 -9.20 0.86 6.91
N ASP A 201 -9.96 -0.19 6.58
CA ASP A 201 -11.40 -0.30 6.80
C ASP A 201 -11.77 -0.07 8.29
N ASN A 202 -12.60 0.95 8.55
CA ASN A 202 -13.17 1.36 9.85
C ASN A 202 -12.42 2.43 10.62
N LEU A 203 -12.15 3.56 9.97
CA LEU A 203 -11.77 4.80 10.63
C LEU A 203 -12.91 5.83 10.43
N GLU A 204 -14.05 5.58 11.08
CA GLU A 204 -15.25 6.43 11.00
C GLU A 204 -15.05 7.82 11.65
N GLU A 205 -13.91 8.07 12.31
CA GLU A 205 -13.55 9.36 12.90
C GLU A 205 -12.12 9.74 12.50
N LEU A 206 -11.95 10.32 11.31
CA LEU A 206 -10.67 10.82 10.82
C LEU A 206 -10.63 12.35 10.81
N SER A 207 -10.74 12.97 11.99
CA SER A 207 -10.41 14.40 12.15
C SER A 207 -8.94 14.70 11.80
N ASP A 208 -8.07 13.68 11.81
CA ASP A 208 -6.61 13.83 11.83
C ASP A 208 -5.88 13.23 10.63
N LEU A 209 -6.59 12.73 9.61
CA LEU A 209 -5.96 12.12 8.42
C LEU A 209 -5.01 13.08 7.70
N GLU A 210 -5.39 14.35 7.59
CA GLU A 210 -4.55 15.38 6.98
C GLU A 210 -3.25 15.60 7.77
N LEU A 211 -3.30 15.49 9.10
CA LEU A 211 -2.12 15.61 9.97
C LEU A 211 -1.21 14.37 9.88
N ILE A 212 -1.78 13.19 9.65
CA ILE A 212 -1.01 11.98 9.33
C ILE A 212 -0.31 12.17 7.99
N VAL A 213 -1.02 12.60 6.95
CA VAL A 213 -0.45 12.86 5.61
C VAL A 213 0.62 13.95 5.67
N ALA A 214 0.41 15.05 6.40
CA ALA A 214 1.44 16.07 6.59
C ALA A 214 2.68 15.50 7.33
N GLY A 215 2.48 14.46 8.13
CA GLY A 215 3.53 13.82 8.92
C GLY A 215 4.41 12.82 8.18
N VAL A 216 4.20 12.55 6.89
CA VAL A 216 5.00 11.56 6.15
C VAL A 216 6.15 12.15 5.35
N ASP A 217 7.11 11.31 4.95
CA ASP A 217 8.20 11.73 4.04
C ASP A 217 7.74 11.84 2.59
N VAL A 218 6.85 10.94 2.15
CA VAL A 218 6.29 10.94 0.80
C VAL A 218 4.85 10.44 0.76
N LEU A 219 4.01 11.12 -0.03
CA LEU A 219 2.68 10.66 -0.40
C LEU A 219 2.76 9.86 -1.70
N ILE A 220 2.29 8.62 -1.67
CA ILE A 220 2.08 7.79 -2.86
C ILE A 220 0.60 7.88 -3.22
N PHE A 221 0.30 8.43 -4.40
CA PHE A 221 -1.07 8.67 -4.85
C PHE A 221 -1.41 7.77 -6.04
N VAL A 222 -2.31 6.80 -5.82
CA VAL A 222 -2.65 5.76 -6.80
C VAL A 222 -3.75 6.25 -7.75
N LEU A 223 -3.40 6.57 -8.98
CA LEU A 223 -4.32 7.03 -10.01
C LEU A 223 -5.16 5.87 -10.55
N THR A 224 -6.45 5.88 -10.20
CA THR A 224 -7.53 5.08 -10.82
C THR A 224 -8.58 6.00 -11.41
N ASP A 225 -9.39 5.47 -12.33
CA ASP A 225 -10.37 6.20 -13.16
C ASP A 225 -11.25 7.17 -12.37
N ASN A 226 -11.59 6.80 -11.13
CA ASN A 226 -12.57 7.51 -10.31
C ASN A 226 -11.95 8.06 -9.02
N ILE A 227 -10.62 8.17 -8.90
CA ILE A 227 -9.99 8.58 -7.63
C ILE A 227 -10.39 10.01 -7.21
N PHE A 228 -10.61 10.90 -8.18
CA PHE A 228 -11.03 12.28 -7.88
C PHE A 228 -12.46 12.38 -7.33
N ASP A 229 -13.30 11.36 -7.51
CA ASP A 229 -14.61 11.32 -6.86
C ASP A 229 -14.52 11.00 -5.36
N SER A 230 -13.34 10.56 -4.89
CA SER A 230 -13.10 10.29 -3.47
C SER A 230 -12.73 11.59 -2.76
N TYR A 231 -13.67 12.14 -2.01
CA TYR A 231 -13.46 13.33 -1.17
C TYR A 231 -12.21 13.19 -0.28
N TRP A 232 -12.01 12.02 0.32
CA TRP A 232 -10.86 11.75 1.18
C TRP A 232 -9.53 11.77 0.43
N CYS A 233 -9.45 11.14 -0.75
CA CYS A 233 -8.22 11.12 -1.53
C CYS A 233 -7.82 12.53 -1.99
N VAL A 234 -8.80 13.35 -2.37
CA VAL A 234 -8.56 14.75 -2.76
C VAL A 234 -8.06 15.57 -1.56
N ARG A 235 -8.61 15.35 -0.35
CA ARG A 235 -8.12 15.98 0.88
C ARG A 235 -6.71 15.56 1.25
N GLU A 236 -6.39 14.27 1.15
CA GLU A 236 -5.04 13.76 1.38
C GLU A 236 -4.03 14.42 0.42
N LEU A 237 -4.37 14.50 -0.87
CA LEU A 237 -3.53 15.17 -1.86
C LEU A 237 -3.35 16.66 -1.53
N ALA A 238 -4.43 17.35 -1.16
CA ALA A 238 -4.38 18.76 -0.78
C ALA A 238 -3.49 18.98 0.45
N ALA A 239 -3.65 18.15 1.49
CA ALA A 239 -2.87 18.21 2.71
C ALA A 239 -1.37 18.01 2.43
N ALA A 240 -1.01 17.02 1.61
CA ALA A 240 0.38 16.81 1.19
C ALA A 240 0.95 18.03 0.47
N ILE A 241 0.20 18.64 -0.45
CA ILE A 241 0.65 19.81 -1.21
C ILE A 241 0.86 21.02 -0.29
N VAL A 242 -0.08 21.31 0.61
CA VAL A 242 0.04 22.42 1.58
C VAL A 242 1.23 22.20 2.52
N ALA A 243 1.37 20.98 3.05
CA ALA A 243 2.48 20.60 3.92
C ALA A 243 3.84 20.53 3.18
N LYS A 244 3.84 20.59 1.84
CA LYS A 244 5.00 20.36 0.95
C LYS A 244 5.62 18.98 1.14
N VAL A 245 4.76 17.96 1.31
CA VAL A 245 5.15 16.56 1.22
C VAL A 245 5.31 16.20 -0.26
N PRO A 246 6.45 15.63 -0.67
CA PRO A 246 6.64 15.08 -2.02
C PRO A 246 5.51 14.11 -2.40
N VAL A 247 5.01 14.21 -3.63
CA VAL A 247 3.96 13.34 -4.15
C VAL A 247 4.49 12.46 -5.28
N VAL A 248 4.36 11.15 -5.15
CA VAL A 248 4.65 10.16 -6.19
C VAL A 248 3.33 9.67 -6.77
N LEU A 249 3.05 10.07 -8.01
CA LEU A 249 1.88 9.60 -8.75
C LEU A 249 2.15 8.19 -9.30
N ILE A 250 1.22 7.26 -9.08
CA ILE A 250 1.28 5.91 -9.65
C ILE A 250 0.07 5.68 -10.54
N THR A 251 0.27 5.50 -11.83
CA THR A 251 -0.78 5.07 -12.74
C THR A 251 -1.00 3.59 -12.59
N LYS A 252 -2.16 3.18 -12.04
CA LYS A 252 -2.52 1.77 -11.92
C LYS A 252 -2.78 1.18 -13.30
N GLU A 253 -2.23 0.00 -13.56
CA GLU A 253 -2.49 -0.72 -14.80
C GLU A 253 -3.99 -0.92 -15.03
N GLY A 254 -4.41 -0.66 -16.27
CA GLY A 254 -5.81 -0.77 -16.66
C GLY A 254 -6.67 0.43 -16.28
N ALA A 255 -6.08 1.52 -15.77
CA ALA A 255 -6.80 2.77 -15.60
C ALA A 255 -7.27 3.33 -16.95
N ARG A 256 -8.53 3.76 -17.03
CA ARG A 256 -9.23 4.21 -18.24
C ARG A 256 -9.90 5.56 -18.00
N TRP A 257 -9.14 6.62 -18.22
CA TRP A 257 -9.65 7.97 -18.10
C TRP A 257 -10.33 8.39 -19.39
N ARG A 258 -11.53 8.97 -19.32
CA ARG A 258 -12.23 9.45 -20.51
C ARG A 258 -11.70 10.82 -20.91
N SER A 259 -11.14 10.92 -22.12
CA SER A 259 -10.80 12.20 -22.75
C SER A 259 -12.01 12.72 -23.53
N GLN A 260 -12.54 13.89 -23.15
CA GLN A 260 -13.56 14.56 -23.96
C GLN A 260 -12.97 15.20 -25.22
N ALA A 261 -11.68 15.54 -25.22
CA ALA A 261 -10.99 16.15 -26.35
C ALA A 261 -10.87 15.20 -27.56
N ASP A 262 -10.79 13.88 -27.33
CA ASP A 262 -10.55 12.87 -28.38
C ASP A 262 -11.80 12.04 -28.70
N GLY A 263 -13.00 12.62 -28.59
CA GLY A 263 -14.25 11.94 -28.93
C GLY A 263 -14.64 10.79 -27.99
N GLY A 264 -14.20 10.82 -26.73
CA GLY A 264 -14.54 9.81 -25.72
C GLY A 264 -13.54 8.64 -25.63
N THR A 265 -12.37 8.76 -26.23
CA THR A 265 -11.31 7.75 -26.16
C THR A 265 -10.77 7.62 -24.73
N THR A 266 -10.44 6.38 -24.31
CA THR A 266 -9.85 6.12 -22.99
C THR A 266 -8.34 6.26 -23.03
N VAL A 267 -7.80 7.09 -22.14
CA VAL A 267 -6.36 7.32 -21.98
C VAL A 267 -5.86 6.78 -20.63
N PRO A 268 -4.56 6.41 -20.51
CA PRO A 268 -4.03 5.76 -19.31
C PRO A 268 -3.75 6.75 -18.17
N PHE A 269 -3.76 8.06 -18.42
CA PHE A 269 -3.47 9.11 -17.45
C PHE A 269 -4.59 10.16 -17.46
N PRO A 270 -4.92 10.81 -16.32
CA PRO A 270 -5.98 11.82 -16.30
C PRO A 270 -5.73 12.94 -17.34
N PRO A 271 -6.73 13.26 -18.19
CA PRO A 271 -6.64 14.34 -19.17
C PRO A 271 -6.36 15.70 -18.52
N GLU A 272 -5.70 16.59 -19.25
CA GLU A 272 -5.40 17.95 -18.77
C GLU A 272 -6.65 18.73 -18.38
N THR A 273 -7.78 18.53 -19.07
CA THR A 273 -9.06 19.17 -18.72
C THR A 273 -9.52 18.76 -17.33
N LEU A 274 -9.43 17.47 -17.00
CA LEU A 274 -9.82 16.95 -15.69
C LEU A 274 -8.87 17.44 -14.58
N ILE A 275 -7.57 17.52 -14.88
CA ILE A 275 -6.58 18.10 -13.95
C ILE A 275 -6.87 19.59 -13.73
N ALA A 276 -7.22 20.33 -14.79
CA ALA A 276 -7.53 21.75 -14.71
C ALA A 276 -8.80 22.05 -13.90
N GLU A 277 -9.73 21.11 -13.81
CA GLU A 277 -10.96 21.20 -13.01
C GLU A 277 -10.77 20.75 -11.56
N LEU A 278 -9.61 20.16 -11.23
CA LEU A 278 -9.37 19.63 -9.88
C LEU A 278 -9.37 20.76 -8.85
N GLU A 279 -10.20 20.59 -7.82
CA GLU A 279 -10.22 21.42 -6.62
C GLU A 279 -9.75 20.62 -5.40
N PRO A 280 -8.93 21.20 -4.51
CA PRO A 280 -8.36 22.55 -4.59
C PRO A 280 -7.36 22.72 -5.75
N ALA A 281 -7.33 23.91 -6.38
CA ALA A 281 -6.42 24.21 -7.50
C ALA A 281 -4.92 23.97 -7.22
N ALA A 282 -4.52 23.96 -5.94
CA ALA A 282 -3.16 23.62 -5.53
C ALA A 282 -2.78 22.17 -5.89
N CYS A 283 -3.73 21.24 -5.86
CA CYS A 283 -3.52 19.81 -6.17
C CYS A 283 -3.01 19.58 -7.59
N ARG A 284 -3.32 20.50 -8.52
CA ARG A 284 -2.86 20.45 -9.92
C ARG A 284 -1.33 20.40 -10.02
N LYS A 285 -0.61 20.98 -9.06
CA LYS A 285 0.85 20.97 -9.00
C LYS A 285 1.44 19.55 -8.88
N ALA A 286 0.70 18.60 -8.29
CA ALA A 286 1.17 17.22 -8.19
C ALA A 286 1.39 16.58 -9.58
N PHE A 287 0.60 17.00 -10.57
CA PHE A 287 0.60 16.44 -11.93
C PHE A 287 1.71 17.02 -12.83
N ALA A 288 2.49 18.00 -12.35
CA ALA A 288 3.68 18.47 -13.05
C ALA A 288 4.81 17.43 -13.03
N THR A 289 4.76 16.45 -12.12
CA THR A 289 5.77 15.40 -11.99
C THR A 289 5.37 14.16 -12.78
N LYS A 290 6.34 13.52 -13.44
CA LYS A 290 6.11 12.28 -14.19
C LYS A 290 5.62 11.16 -13.28
N ALA A 291 4.48 10.59 -13.60
CA ALA A 291 3.93 9.43 -12.90
C ALA A 291 4.69 8.13 -13.20
N LEU A 292 4.70 7.23 -12.21
CA LEU A 292 5.18 5.87 -12.35
C LEU A 292 4.05 4.99 -12.90
N SER A 293 4.25 4.40 -14.07
CA SER A 293 3.29 3.44 -14.61
C SER A 293 3.51 2.06 -14.00
N HIS A 294 2.50 1.53 -13.33
CA HIS A 294 2.48 0.12 -12.94
C HIS A 294 2.17 -0.74 -14.16
N ASN A 295 2.98 -1.79 -14.38
CA ASN A 295 2.72 -2.83 -15.36
C ASN A 295 3.12 -4.19 -14.75
N ASN A 296 2.19 -5.14 -14.75
CA ASN A 296 2.39 -6.51 -14.26
C ASN A 296 3.53 -7.25 -14.97
N GLU A 297 3.83 -6.93 -16.22
CA GLU A 297 4.94 -7.53 -16.98
C GLU A 297 6.29 -6.94 -16.55
N TYR A 298 6.34 -5.65 -16.23
CA TYR A 298 7.56 -4.94 -15.81
C TYR A 298 7.54 -4.60 -14.32
N PHE A 299 6.93 -5.47 -13.52
CA PHE A 299 6.69 -5.22 -12.10
C PHE A 299 7.99 -4.95 -11.32
N SER A 300 9.06 -5.69 -11.61
CA SER A 300 10.37 -5.51 -10.96
C SER A 300 10.95 -4.11 -11.20
N SER A 301 10.84 -3.60 -12.44
CA SER A 301 11.30 -2.24 -12.78
C SER A 301 10.46 -1.16 -12.11
N PHE A 302 9.15 -1.37 -12.03
CA PHE A 302 8.25 -0.49 -11.31
C PHE A 302 8.59 -0.44 -9.82
N VAL A 303 8.79 -1.59 -9.17
CA VAL A 303 9.17 -1.69 -7.76
C VAL A 303 10.50 -0.99 -7.50
N ALA A 304 11.52 -1.23 -8.32
CA ALA A 304 12.82 -0.58 -8.16
C ALA A 304 12.71 0.96 -8.22
N LYS A 305 11.95 1.49 -9.19
CA LYS A 305 11.71 2.94 -9.31
C LYS A 305 10.91 3.52 -8.16
N LEU A 306 9.92 2.77 -7.65
CA LEU A 306 9.14 3.17 -6.50
C LEU A 306 10.02 3.28 -5.26
N LEU A 307 10.80 2.24 -4.96
CA LEU A 307 11.71 2.22 -3.81
C LEU A 307 12.76 3.32 -3.89
N ASP A 308 13.33 3.56 -5.07
CA ASP A 308 14.27 4.67 -5.31
C ASP A 308 13.63 6.04 -5.02
N LYS A 309 12.39 6.26 -5.46
CA LYS A 309 11.66 7.51 -5.18
C LYS A 309 11.36 7.71 -3.69
N VAL A 310 11.00 6.64 -2.99
CA VAL A 310 10.75 6.69 -1.55
C VAL A 310 12.05 6.95 -0.80
N ALA A 311 13.13 6.24 -1.14
CA ALA A 311 14.45 6.44 -0.54
C ALA A 311 14.94 7.89 -0.72
N GLN A 312 14.82 8.45 -1.93
CA GLN A 312 15.17 9.85 -2.21
C GLN A 312 14.39 10.84 -1.34
N ALA A 313 13.09 10.59 -1.11
CA ALA A 313 12.27 11.46 -0.28
C ALA A 313 12.69 11.39 1.20
N VAL A 314 12.94 10.18 1.72
CA VAL A 314 13.42 9.95 3.10
C VAL A 314 14.78 10.59 3.32
N GLU A 315 15.72 10.42 2.38
CA GLU A 315 17.05 11.04 2.44
C GLU A 315 16.98 12.57 2.34
N GLY A 316 16.10 13.10 1.49
CA GLY A 316 15.85 14.54 1.39
C GLY A 316 15.32 15.14 2.70
N VAL A 317 14.48 14.39 3.43
CA VAL A 317 14.03 14.76 4.77
C VAL A 317 15.16 14.70 5.78
N ALA A 318 15.96 13.63 5.79
CA ALA A 318 17.12 13.50 6.67
C ALA A 318 18.14 14.64 6.50
N THR A 319 18.33 15.08 5.25
CA THR A 319 19.23 16.20 4.92
C THR A 319 18.66 17.55 5.39
N SER A 320 17.37 17.78 5.19
CA SER A 320 16.72 19.05 5.53
C SER A 320 16.44 19.21 7.03
N PHE A 321 16.28 18.09 7.73
CA PHE A 321 15.95 18.02 9.15
C PHE A 321 16.86 16.99 9.83
N PRO A 322 18.14 17.33 10.13
CA PRO A 322 19.06 16.39 10.77
C PRO A 322 18.51 15.93 12.15
N PRO A 323 18.85 14.73 12.64
CA PRO A 323 18.39 14.28 13.95
C PRO A 323 18.93 15.19 15.06
N GLN A 324 18.13 15.42 16.10
CA GLN A 324 18.51 16.30 17.22
C GLN A 324 17.81 15.86 18.50
N ASP A 325 18.51 15.89 19.63
CA ASP A 325 17.97 15.65 20.98
C ASP A 325 17.20 14.32 21.12
N GLY A 326 17.69 13.26 20.44
CA GLY A 326 17.07 11.93 20.44
C GLY A 326 15.82 11.80 19.55
N VAL A 327 15.42 12.87 18.85
CA VAL A 327 14.30 12.88 17.90
C VAL A 327 14.83 12.62 16.48
N SER A 328 14.18 11.69 15.77
CA SER A 328 14.56 11.35 14.40
C SER A 328 14.26 12.48 13.41
N SER A 329 14.99 12.51 12.29
CA SER A 329 14.76 13.48 11.20
C SER A 329 13.31 13.54 10.73
N GLY A 330 12.69 12.37 10.54
CA GLY A 330 11.30 12.25 10.10
C GLY A 330 10.31 12.85 11.10
N GLN A 331 10.49 12.57 12.41
CA GLN A 331 9.66 13.14 13.47
C GLN A 331 9.76 14.68 13.51
N ARG A 332 10.97 15.24 13.38
CA ARG A 332 11.15 16.69 13.30
C ARG A 332 10.45 17.30 12.09
N ALA A 333 10.65 16.69 10.92
CA ALA A 333 10.03 17.14 9.69
C ALA A 333 8.50 17.07 9.78
N ALA A 334 7.95 16.01 10.38
CA ALA A 334 6.52 15.81 10.56
C ALA A 334 5.88 16.96 11.35
N VAL A 335 6.47 17.38 12.46
CA VAL A 335 5.97 18.52 13.27
C VAL A 335 5.92 19.80 12.44
N VAL A 336 7.01 20.15 11.76
CA VAL A 336 7.09 21.37 10.92
C VAL A 336 6.08 21.34 9.78
N LYS A 337 5.92 20.18 9.13
CA LYS A 337 4.96 19.99 8.03
C LYS A 337 3.51 20.09 8.51
N ARG A 338 3.19 19.53 9.68
CA ARG A 338 1.86 19.64 10.32
C ARG A 338 1.54 21.07 10.73
N GLN A 339 2.48 21.79 11.34
CA GLN A 339 2.32 23.21 11.64
C GLN A 339 2.06 24.05 10.38
N ARG A 340 2.69 23.70 9.24
CA ARG A 340 2.42 24.36 7.97
C ARG A 340 1.00 24.09 7.45
N LEU A 341 0.48 22.89 7.65
CA LEU A 341 -0.88 22.52 7.25
C LEU A 341 -1.96 23.28 8.06
N LEU A 342 -1.67 23.60 9.32
CA LEU A 342 -2.61 24.26 10.23
C LEU A 342 -2.63 25.79 10.10
N LYS A 343 -1.68 26.38 9.35
CA LYS A 343 -1.58 27.83 9.07
C LYS A 343 -2.29 28.19 7.77
#